data_AF-A0A4V0HYT8-F1
#
_entry.id   AF-A0A4V0HYT8-F1
#
_cell.length_a   1.000
_cell.length_b   1.000
_cell.length_c   1.000
_cell.angle_alpha   90.00
_cell.angle_beta   90.00
_cell.angle_gamma   90.00
#
_symmetry.space_group_name_H-M   'P 1'
#
loop_
_entity.id
_entity.type
_entity.pdbx_description
1 polymer ?
#
loop_
_entity_poly.entity_id
_entity_poly.type
_entity_poly.pdbx_seq_one_letter_code
_entity_poly.pdbx_strand_id
1 'polypeptide(L)'
;MPAPETAPDDAPADPKWVADGSVELSQRARFNMLFNNPAVRGYLIAAVAALAMIFLVMFQQGSDLGGVLIFAVGAAGVVLAWPAAPAFVLFFLAYFMVFPFGAPVDAYYYPREIEEGRFRVNDLVLAMAVLVYVAAHFRVLGFTHQAVAPEGAARHPNEPPTRRPPAAIDPSELTTLLLVSCVVVLVGQIVWWVVNAVEATPTEALPFRWAPTRTSYRRSLEAGGLTPGLTRFVAMVGLLAAAVLLGRLVFGYWRLRAMRTDEAAMLLLDDGWNETRRERSRLEKWRAWGRTRKNPKPTEKTNPKRELQ
;
A
#
# COMPACT_ATOMS: atom_id res chain seq x y z
N MET A 1 -55.62 -39.00 23.23
CA MET A 1 -54.84 -38.56 22.05
C MET A 1 -53.95 -37.41 22.48
N PRO A 2 -52.63 -37.61 22.60
CA PRO A 2 -51.72 -36.52 22.92
C PRO A 2 -51.61 -35.56 21.72
N ALA A 3 -51.55 -34.26 22.00
CA ALA A 3 -51.43 -33.21 21.01
C ALA A 3 -50.07 -33.31 20.28
N PRO A 4 -50.01 -33.02 18.97
CA PRO A 4 -48.76 -33.01 18.23
C PRO A 4 -47.84 -31.93 18.81
N GLU A 5 -46.69 -32.38 19.29
CA GLU A 5 -45.57 -31.56 19.71
C GLU A 5 -45.12 -30.73 18.51
N THR A 6 -45.50 -29.46 18.49
CA THR A 6 -45.03 -28.47 17.52
C THR A 6 -43.53 -28.29 17.76
N ALA A 7 -42.72 -29.02 16.98
CA ALA A 7 -41.29 -28.76 16.90
C ALA A 7 -41.07 -27.26 16.60
N PRO A 8 -40.21 -26.55 17.33
CA PRO A 8 -39.90 -25.16 17.02
C PRO A 8 -39.12 -25.11 15.69
N ASP A 9 -39.87 -24.98 14.59
CA ASP A 9 -39.41 -25.17 13.20
C ASP A 9 -38.84 -23.90 12.53
N ASP A 10 -38.39 -22.90 13.29
CA ASP A 10 -37.89 -21.65 12.68
C ASP A 10 -36.76 -20.99 13.49
N ALA A 11 -35.93 -21.78 14.19
CA ALA A 11 -34.61 -21.27 14.53
C ALA A 11 -33.82 -21.20 13.21
N PRO A 12 -33.42 -20.01 12.70
CA PRO A 12 -32.68 -19.92 11.45
C PRO A 12 -31.46 -20.82 11.60
N ALA A 13 -31.41 -21.89 10.80
CA ALA A 13 -30.40 -22.93 10.93
C ALA A 13 -29.04 -22.25 11.07
N ASP A 14 -28.43 -22.42 12.25
CA ASP A 14 -27.12 -21.86 12.55
C ASP A 14 -26.24 -22.23 11.36
N PRO A 15 -25.65 -21.24 10.66
CA PRO A 15 -24.91 -21.51 9.44
C PRO A 15 -23.91 -22.59 9.78
N LYS A 16 -24.10 -23.80 9.22
CA LYS A 16 -23.26 -24.95 9.53
C LYS A 16 -21.83 -24.51 9.22
N TRP A 17 -21.09 -24.20 10.27
CA TRP A 17 -19.67 -23.97 10.20
C TRP A 17 -19.09 -25.31 9.78
N VAL A 18 -18.86 -25.47 8.48
CA VAL A 18 -18.01 -26.54 8.00
C VAL A 18 -16.69 -26.33 8.73
N ALA A 19 -16.22 -27.38 9.44
CA ALA A 19 -15.02 -27.34 10.26
C ALA A 19 -13.78 -26.79 9.50
N ASP A 20 -13.85 -26.80 8.17
CA ASP A 20 -12.81 -26.38 7.24
C ASP A 20 -12.74 -24.85 7.04
N GLY A 21 -13.56 -24.06 7.74
CA GLY A 21 -13.43 -22.59 7.77
C GLY A 21 -13.84 -21.88 6.48
N SER A 22 -14.48 -22.59 5.55
CA SER A 22 -14.78 -22.09 4.21
C SER A 22 -16.22 -22.18 3.81
N VAL A 23 -16.87 -21.04 3.88
CA VAL A 23 -18.13 -20.85 3.20
C VAL A 23 -17.93 -19.67 2.27
N GLU A 24 -18.11 -19.87 0.96
CA GLU A 24 -18.40 -18.75 0.09
C GLU A 24 -19.62 -18.04 0.68
N LEU A 25 -19.40 -16.86 1.27
CA LEU A 25 -20.51 -16.11 1.85
C LEU A 25 -21.43 -15.75 0.71
N SER A 26 -22.65 -16.30 0.75
CA SER A 26 -23.74 -15.87 -0.12
C SER A 26 -23.86 -14.35 -0.03
N GLN A 27 -24.32 -13.69 -1.10
CA GLN A 27 -24.46 -12.23 -1.08
C GLN A 27 -25.29 -11.78 0.15
N ARG A 28 -26.39 -12.47 0.46
CA ARG A 28 -27.19 -12.22 1.66
C ARG A 28 -26.40 -12.30 2.96
N ALA A 29 -25.53 -13.30 3.12
CA ALA A 29 -24.69 -13.42 4.30
C ALA A 29 -23.66 -12.28 4.41
N ARG A 30 -23.12 -11.81 3.27
CA ARG A 30 -22.23 -10.63 3.26
C ARG A 30 -22.97 -9.36 3.68
N PHE A 31 -24.16 -9.13 3.12
CA PHE A 31 -25.01 -8.00 3.51
C PHE A 31 -25.36 -8.07 5.01
N ASN A 32 -25.81 -9.23 5.49
CA ASN A 32 -26.11 -9.44 6.90
C ASN A 32 -24.88 -9.13 7.79
N MET A 33 -23.71 -9.64 7.42
CA MET A 33 -22.45 -9.37 8.12
C MET A 33 -22.07 -7.89 8.14
N LEU A 34 -22.22 -7.18 7.02
CA LEU A 34 -21.90 -5.74 6.88
C LEU A 34 -22.78 -4.86 7.79
N PHE A 35 -24.08 -5.15 7.85
CA PHE A 35 -25.05 -4.28 8.53
C PHE A 35 -25.35 -4.69 9.97
N ASN A 36 -25.34 -5.98 10.29
CA ASN A 36 -25.72 -6.48 11.61
C ASN A 36 -24.53 -6.72 12.55
N ASN A 37 -23.30 -6.81 12.04
CA ASN A 37 -22.13 -6.93 12.91
C ASN A 37 -21.67 -5.55 13.42
N PRO A 38 -21.70 -5.28 14.74
CA PRO A 38 -21.36 -3.97 15.28
C PRO A 38 -19.91 -3.55 15.00
N ALA A 39 -18.98 -4.51 14.91
CA ALA A 39 -17.58 -4.21 14.64
C ALA A 39 -17.35 -3.77 13.19
N VAL A 40 -18.01 -4.42 12.22
CA VAL A 40 -17.93 -4.06 10.79
C VAL A 40 -18.64 -2.73 10.54
N ARG A 41 -19.76 -2.50 11.23
CA ARG A 41 -20.56 -1.27 11.11
C ARG A 41 -19.76 -0.01 11.47
N GLY A 42 -18.83 -0.08 12.43
CA GLY A 42 -17.94 1.04 12.76
C GLY A 42 -17.09 1.50 11.56
N TYR A 43 -16.50 0.55 10.84
CA TYR A 43 -15.71 0.85 9.63
C TYR A 43 -16.58 1.32 8.47
N LEU A 44 -17.78 0.75 8.31
CA LEU A 44 -18.75 1.20 7.31
C LEU A 44 -19.14 2.67 7.53
N ILE A 45 -19.47 3.04 8.77
CA ILE A 45 -19.80 4.42 9.13
C ILE A 45 -18.59 5.34 8.90
N ALA A 46 -17.38 4.92 9.30
CA ALA A 46 -16.17 5.69 9.06
C ALA A 46 -15.89 5.91 7.57
N ALA A 47 -16.05 4.88 6.74
CA ALA A 47 -15.87 4.97 5.29
C ALA A 47 -16.89 5.92 4.64
N VAL A 48 -18.17 5.83 5.03
CA VAL A 48 -19.23 6.70 4.51
C VAL A 48 -19.05 8.15 4.98
N ALA A 49 -18.69 8.36 6.25
CA ALA A 49 -18.38 9.69 6.79
C ALA A 49 -17.19 10.32 6.07
N ALA A 50 -16.14 9.54 5.80
CA ALA A 50 -15.01 9.99 5.01
C ALA A 50 -15.39 10.35 3.58
N LEU A 51 -16.22 9.54 2.89
CA LEU A 51 -16.75 9.88 1.56
C LEU A 51 -17.59 11.16 1.58
N ALA A 52 -18.43 11.35 2.59
CA ALA A 52 -19.21 12.57 2.76
C ALA A 52 -18.29 13.80 2.94
N MET A 53 -17.20 13.65 3.71
CA MET A 53 -16.20 14.72 3.85
C MET A 53 -15.47 15.03 2.54
N ILE A 54 -15.09 14.00 1.75
CA ILE A 54 -14.51 14.20 0.42
C ILE A 54 -15.49 14.96 -0.47
N PHE A 55 -16.76 14.56 -0.49
CA PHE A 55 -17.82 15.25 -1.23
C PHE A 55 -17.93 16.73 -0.82
N LEU A 56 -18.00 17.01 0.48
CA LEU A 56 -18.13 18.39 0.99
C LEU A 56 -16.93 19.26 0.60
N VAL A 57 -15.70 18.75 0.69
CA VAL A 57 -14.51 19.50 0.30
C VAL A 57 -14.48 19.75 -1.21
N MET A 58 -14.82 18.75 -2.03
CA MET A 58 -14.90 18.92 -3.49
C MET A 58 -15.99 19.92 -3.89
N PHE A 59 -17.13 19.91 -3.21
CA PHE A 59 -18.21 20.87 -3.41
C PHE A 59 -17.76 22.31 -3.05
N GLN A 60 -17.06 22.49 -1.94
CA GLN A 60 -16.47 23.80 -1.58
C GLN A 60 -15.43 24.30 -2.59
N GLN A 61 -14.76 23.39 -3.31
CA GLN A 61 -13.83 23.71 -4.40
C GLN A 61 -14.53 23.98 -5.74
N GLY A 62 -15.87 23.94 -5.78
CA GLY A 62 -16.68 24.16 -6.99
C GLY A 62 -16.72 22.96 -7.94
N SER A 63 -16.37 21.76 -7.48
CA SER A 63 -16.40 20.53 -8.26
C SER A 63 -17.58 19.64 -7.84
N ASP A 64 -18.79 20.13 -8.07
CA ASP A 64 -20.03 19.46 -7.64
C ASP A 64 -20.18 18.08 -8.29
N LEU A 65 -20.00 18.01 -9.61
CA LEU A 65 -20.09 16.77 -10.38
C LEU A 65 -19.02 15.76 -9.92
N GLY A 66 -17.80 16.23 -9.67
CA GLY A 66 -16.69 15.42 -9.18
C GLY A 66 -16.99 14.84 -7.81
N GLY A 67 -17.48 15.66 -6.88
CA GLY A 67 -17.92 15.24 -5.57
C GLY A 67 -18.99 14.14 -5.63
N VAL A 68 -20.06 14.36 -6.40
CA VAL A 68 -21.17 13.38 -6.53
C VAL A 68 -20.67 12.06 -7.10
N LEU A 69 -19.85 12.09 -8.16
CA LEU A 69 -19.33 10.89 -8.79
C LEU A 69 -18.43 10.10 -7.83
N ILE A 70 -17.51 10.78 -7.13
CA ILE A 70 -16.61 10.16 -6.15
C ILE A 70 -17.41 9.50 -5.02
N PHE A 71 -18.42 10.21 -4.49
CA PHE A 71 -19.28 9.68 -3.43
C PHE A 71 -20.05 8.44 -3.92
N ALA A 72 -20.66 8.49 -5.10
CA ALA A 72 -21.43 7.39 -5.66
C ALA A 72 -20.56 6.14 -5.90
N VAL A 73 -19.40 6.31 -6.54
CA VAL A 73 -18.45 5.22 -6.81
C VAL A 73 -17.90 4.65 -5.50
N GLY A 74 -17.52 5.50 -4.55
CA GLY A 74 -17.02 5.08 -3.26
C GLY A 74 -18.06 4.31 -2.44
N ALA A 75 -19.29 4.83 -2.37
CA ALA A 75 -20.39 4.19 -1.64
C ALA A 75 -20.79 2.86 -2.27
N ALA A 76 -20.94 2.81 -3.60
CA ALA A 76 -21.18 1.56 -4.32
C ALA A 76 -20.03 0.57 -4.09
N GLY A 77 -18.78 1.05 -4.08
CA GLY A 77 -17.60 0.25 -3.79
C GLY A 77 -17.64 -0.40 -2.42
N VAL A 78 -18.01 0.34 -1.37
CA VAL A 78 -18.09 -0.19 0.00
C VAL A 78 -19.23 -1.20 0.13
N VAL A 79 -20.41 -0.89 -0.40
CA VAL A 79 -21.60 -1.76 -0.32
C VAL A 79 -21.42 -3.05 -1.11
N LEU A 80 -20.84 -2.97 -2.31
CA LEU A 80 -20.60 -4.12 -3.18
C LEU A 80 -19.28 -4.84 -2.86
N ALA A 81 -18.51 -4.37 -1.88
CA ALA A 81 -17.17 -4.86 -1.57
C ALA A 81 -16.26 -4.93 -2.81
N TRP A 82 -16.30 -3.90 -3.66
CA TRP A 82 -15.54 -3.86 -4.91
C TRP A 82 -14.07 -3.50 -4.63
N PRO A 83 -13.09 -4.39 -4.90
CA PRO A 83 -11.68 -4.15 -4.57
C PRO A 83 -11.04 -3.02 -5.36
N ALA A 84 -11.53 -2.72 -6.57
CA ALA A 84 -10.97 -1.65 -7.40
C ALA A 84 -11.49 -0.25 -7.03
N ALA A 85 -12.55 -0.15 -6.21
CA ALA A 85 -13.21 1.12 -5.91
C ALA A 85 -12.26 2.21 -5.32
N PRO A 86 -11.33 1.91 -4.39
CA PRO A 86 -10.40 2.93 -3.88
C PRO A 86 -9.52 3.53 -4.97
N ALA A 87 -9.07 2.71 -5.93
CA ALA A 87 -8.27 3.19 -7.05
C ALA A 87 -9.08 4.10 -7.97
N PHE A 88 -10.36 3.77 -8.25
CA PHE A 88 -11.25 4.64 -9.00
C PHE A 88 -11.56 5.94 -8.28
N VAL A 89 -11.80 5.90 -6.95
CA VAL A 89 -11.99 7.11 -6.14
C VAL A 89 -10.77 8.03 -6.22
N LEU A 90 -9.56 7.48 -6.06
CA LEU A 90 -8.32 8.26 -6.20
C LEU A 90 -8.13 8.81 -7.61
N PHE A 91 -8.44 8.02 -8.63
CA PHE A 91 -8.38 8.45 -10.03
C PHE A 91 -9.31 9.62 -10.31
N PHE A 92 -10.59 9.51 -9.93
CA PHE A 92 -11.56 10.59 -10.11
C PHE A 92 -11.21 11.81 -9.26
N LEU A 93 -10.77 11.61 -8.02
CA LEU A 93 -10.30 12.71 -7.18
C LEU A 93 -9.16 13.49 -7.86
N ALA A 94 -8.13 12.79 -8.31
CA ALA A 94 -7.01 13.42 -9.02
C ALA A 94 -7.47 14.12 -10.30
N TYR A 95 -8.36 13.48 -11.08
CA TYR A 95 -8.91 14.06 -12.30
C TYR A 95 -9.67 15.36 -12.01
N PHE A 96 -10.58 15.38 -11.03
CA PHE A 96 -11.38 16.56 -10.72
C PHE A 96 -10.61 17.64 -9.96
N MET A 97 -9.54 17.29 -9.24
CA MET A 97 -8.59 18.31 -8.73
C MET A 97 -7.89 19.05 -9.88
N VAL A 98 -7.62 18.35 -11.00
CA VAL A 98 -7.04 18.99 -12.20
C VAL A 98 -8.13 19.64 -13.06
N PHE A 99 -9.33 19.09 -13.13
CA PHE A 99 -10.42 19.57 -13.97
C PHE A 99 -11.72 19.65 -13.15
N PRO A 100 -11.91 20.71 -12.34
CA PRO A 100 -13.06 20.79 -11.42
C PRO A 100 -14.41 20.72 -12.14
N PHE A 101 -14.48 21.20 -13.38
CA PHE A 101 -15.66 21.17 -14.25
C PHE A 101 -15.78 19.91 -15.12
N GLY A 102 -14.87 18.95 -14.99
CA GLY A 102 -14.92 17.66 -15.68
C GLY A 102 -14.47 17.65 -17.14
N ALA A 103 -14.26 18.82 -17.76
CA ALA A 103 -13.75 18.93 -19.13
C ALA A 103 -12.37 19.61 -19.16
N PRO A 104 -11.40 19.10 -19.94
CA PRO A 104 -10.17 19.80 -20.27
C PRO A 104 -10.49 20.90 -21.27
N VAL A 105 -11.13 21.97 -20.82
CA VAL A 105 -11.46 23.10 -21.70
C VAL A 105 -10.22 23.96 -21.84
N ASP A 106 -9.60 23.95 -23.02
CA ASP A 106 -8.41 24.74 -23.41
C ASP A 106 -8.61 26.28 -23.34
N ALA A 107 -9.74 26.77 -22.85
CA ALA A 107 -10.23 28.12 -23.15
C ALA A 107 -10.19 29.14 -22.00
N TYR A 108 -9.84 28.76 -20.76
CA TYR A 108 -9.60 29.76 -19.73
C TYR A 108 -8.12 30.07 -19.64
N TYR A 109 -7.71 31.03 -20.47
CA TYR A 109 -6.43 31.74 -20.52
C TYR A 109 -6.05 32.48 -19.22
N TYR A 110 -6.67 32.13 -18.10
CA TYR A 110 -6.13 32.45 -16.80
C TYR A 110 -5.10 31.37 -16.51
N PRO A 111 -3.78 31.65 -16.63
CA PRO A 111 -2.79 30.76 -16.04
C PRO A 111 -3.30 30.56 -14.63
N ARG A 112 -3.70 29.33 -14.30
CA ARG A 112 -4.20 29.04 -12.96
C ARG A 112 -3.13 29.57 -12.04
N GLU A 113 -3.43 30.66 -11.35
CA GLU A 113 -2.69 31.03 -10.16
C GLU A 113 -3.06 29.91 -9.21
N ILE A 114 -2.37 28.78 -9.36
CA ILE A 114 -2.26 27.76 -8.33
C ILE A 114 -1.60 28.58 -7.25
N GLU A 115 -2.44 29.16 -6.40
CA GLU A 115 -2.02 29.78 -5.16
C GLU A 115 -1.40 28.63 -4.38
N GLU A 116 -0.09 28.50 -4.54
CA GLU A 116 0.75 27.53 -3.85
C GLU A 116 0.89 28.00 -2.40
N GLY A 117 -0.23 27.92 -1.67
CA GLY A 117 -0.29 28.18 -0.26
C GLY A 117 0.47 27.09 0.49
N ARG A 118 1.29 27.51 1.45
CA ARG A 118 2.09 26.61 2.29
C ARG A 118 1.23 25.71 3.20
N PHE A 119 -0.02 26.11 3.45
CA PHE A 119 -0.96 25.38 4.30
C PHE A 119 -2.41 25.74 3.94
N ARG A 120 -3.19 24.75 3.51
CA ARG A 120 -4.63 24.90 3.26
C ARG A 120 -5.36 23.87 4.11
N VAL A 121 -6.26 24.35 4.98
CA VAL A 121 -7.05 23.48 5.87
C VAL A 121 -7.87 22.48 5.03
N ASN A 122 -8.40 22.91 3.88
CA ASN A 122 -9.17 22.04 2.99
C ASN A 122 -8.35 20.86 2.47
N ASP A 123 -7.07 21.08 2.11
CA ASP A 123 -6.20 20.01 1.61
C ASP A 123 -5.87 19.01 2.72
N LEU A 124 -5.69 19.49 3.96
CA LEU A 124 -5.46 18.64 5.14
C LEU A 124 -6.69 17.78 5.47
N VAL A 125 -7.89 18.38 5.45
CA VAL A 125 -9.15 17.67 5.68
C VAL A 125 -9.41 16.67 4.57
N LEU A 126 -9.15 17.02 3.31
CA LEU A 126 -9.28 16.12 2.16
C LEU A 126 -8.33 14.93 2.27
N ALA A 127 -7.05 15.18 2.55
CA ALA A 127 -6.05 14.12 2.72
C ALA A 127 -6.43 13.16 3.85
N MET A 128 -6.91 13.69 4.98
CA MET A 128 -7.40 12.88 6.09
C MET A 128 -8.62 12.05 5.71
N ALA A 129 -9.60 12.64 5.04
CA ALA A 129 -10.79 11.93 4.59
C ALA A 129 -10.45 10.81 3.60
N VAL A 130 -9.56 11.06 2.63
CA VAL A 130 -9.08 10.04 1.68
C VAL A 130 -8.38 8.89 2.40
N LEU A 131 -7.49 9.19 3.34
CA LEU A 131 -6.76 8.17 4.08
C LEU A 131 -7.70 7.28 4.92
N VAL A 132 -8.65 7.90 5.63
CA VAL A 132 -9.65 7.18 6.43
C VAL A 132 -10.56 6.34 5.53
N TYR A 133 -11.00 6.88 4.38
CA TYR A 133 -11.80 6.12 3.41
C TYR A 133 -11.03 4.88 2.91
N VAL A 134 -9.80 5.05 2.42
CA VAL A 134 -8.99 3.95 1.88
C VAL A 134 -8.74 2.90 2.96
N ALA A 135 -8.35 3.32 4.17
CA ALA A 135 -8.07 2.39 5.27
C ALA A 135 -9.33 1.64 5.72
N ALA A 136 -10.46 2.33 5.91
CA ALA A 136 -11.72 1.71 6.29
C ALA A 136 -12.25 0.78 5.18
N HIS A 137 -12.13 1.17 3.90
CA HIS A 137 -12.54 0.34 2.76
C HIS A 137 -11.74 -0.96 2.69
N PHE A 138 -10.42 -0.91 2.82
CA PHE A 138 -9.60 -2.12 2.85
C PHE A 138 -9.85 -2.98 4.09
N ARG A 139 -10.18 -2.38 5.24
CA ARG A 139 -10.61 -3.14 6.44
C ARG A 139 -11.93 -3.87 6.18
N VAL A 140 -12.91 -3.20 5.58
CA VAL A 140 -14.18 -3.81 5.18
C VAL A 140 -13.96 -4.94 4.16
N LEU A 141 -13.09 -4.72 3.18
CA LEU A 141 -12.69 -5.76 2.23
C LEU A 141 -12.03 -6.96 2.93
N GLY A 142 -11.26 -6.76 3.99
CA GLY A 142 -10.65 -7.85 4.77
C GLY A 142 -11.65 -8.78 5.46
N PHE A 143 -12.90 -8.33 5.66
CA PHE A 143 -13.97 -9.15 6.22
C PHE A 143 -14.72 -9.95 5.15
N THR A 144 -14.83 -9.41 3.94
CA THR A 144 -15.54 -10.05 2.82
C THR A 144 -14.62 -10.91 1.96
N HIS A 145 -13.37 -10.48 1.80
CA HIS A 145 -12.31 -11.07 1.00
C HIS A 145 -11.04 -11.27 1.84
N GLN A 146 -10.25 -12.28 1.49
CA GLN A 146 -8.91 -12.45 2.09
C GLN A 146 -7.99 -11.35 1.54
N ALA A 147 -7.79 -10.29 2.32
CA ALA A 147 -7.02 -9.12 1.91
C ALA A 147 -5.49 -9.31 2.03
N VAL A 148 -5.03 -10.28 2.82
CA VAL A 148 -3.60 -10.57 3.02
C VAL A 148 -3.30 -11.91 2.36
N ALA A 149 -2.28 -11.93 1.50
CA ALA A 149 -1.76 -13.18 0.95
C ALA A 149 -1.42 -14.12 2.11
N PRO A 150 -1.81 -15.40 2.06
CA PRO A 150 -1.58 -16.32 3.16
C PRO A 150 -0.08 -16.34 3.52
N GLU A 151 0.25 -16.01 4.77
CA GLU A 151 1.60 -16.21 5.31
C GLU A 151 1.76 -17.71 5.56
N GLY A 152 2.24 -18.46 4.56
CA GLY A 152 2.38 -19.91 4.64
C GLY A 152 2.90 -20.58 3.36
N ALA A 153 3.20 -21.88 3.46
CA ALA A 153 3.58 -22.72 2.33
C ALA A 153 2.53 -22.61 1.20
N ALA A 154 2.98 -22.75 -0.05
CA ALA A 154 2.14 -22.60 -1.25
C ALA A 154 0.77 -23.27 -1.05
N ARG A 155 -0.29 -22.45 -1.08
CA ARG A 155 -1.66 -22.88 -0.84
C ARG A 155 -2.06 -23.93 -1.87
N HIS A 156 -2.75 -24.98 -1.43
CA HIS A 156 -3.35 -25.92 -2.36
C HIS A 156 -4.43 -25.20 -3.20
N PRO A 157 -4.53 -25.44 -4.52
CA PRO A 157 -5.50 -24.77 -5.40
C PRO A 157 -6.95 -24.84 -4.91
N ASN A 158 -7.30 -25.87 -4.14
CA ASN A 158 -8.64 -26.11 -3.62
C ASN A 158 -8.82 -25.70 -2.16
N GLU A 159 -7.76 -25.24 -1.49
CA GLU A 159 -7.88 -24.77 -0.13
C GLU A 159 -8.63 -23.43 -0.16
N PRO A 160 -9.64 -23.25 0.67
CA PRO A 160 -10.45 -22.04 0.70
C PRO A 160 -9.77 -20.87 1.40
N PRO A 161 -10.21 -19.62 1.13
CA PRO A 161 -9.51 -18.45 1.65
C PRO A 161 -9.77 -18.26 3.14
N THR A 162 -8.71 -18.28 3.95
CA THR A 162 -8.77 -17.97 5.37
C THR A 162 -9.21 -16.52 5.57
N ARG A 163 -10.34 -16.31 6.24
CA ARG A 163 -10.87 -14.98 6.58
C ARG A 163 -10.58 -14.65 8.03
N ARG A 164 -10.36 -13.36 8.32
CA ARG A 164 -10.23 -12.87 9.70
C ARG A 164 -11.60 -12.95 10.39
N PRO A 165 -11.75 -13.66 11.53
CA PRO A 165 -13.02 -13.73 12.24
C PRO A 165 -13.38 -12.34 12.81
N PRO A 166 -14.63 -11.86 12.69
CA PRO A 166 -15.03 -10.55 13.22
C PRO A 166 -14.85 -10.39 14.73
N ALA A 167 -14.90 -11.50 15.47
CA ALA A 167 -14.69 -11.51 16.91
C ALA A 167 -13.24 -11.14 17.31
N ALA A 168 -12.28 -11.21 16.39
CA ALA A 168 -10.88 -10.85 16.63
C ALA A 168 -10.57 -9.36 16.36
N ILE A 169 -11.59 -8.52 16.20
CA ILE A 169 -11.43 -7.07 16.03
C ILE A 169 -11.44 -6.43 17.41
N ASP A 170 -10.36 -5.73 17.74
CA ASP A 170 -10.31 -4.92 18.95
C ASP A 170 -11.17 -3.65 18.74
N PRO A 171 -12.08 -3.28 19.66
CA PRO A 171 -12.84 -2.04 19.56
C PRO A 171 -11.97 -0.77 19.45
N SER A 172 -10.74 -0.81 19.97
CA SER A 172 -9.77 0.29 19.88
C SER A 172 -9.08 0.42 18.51
N GLU A 173 -9.25 -0.58 17.63
CA GLU A 173 -8.63 -0.61 16.30
C GLU A 173 -9.08 0.58 15.44
N LEU A 174 -10.36 0.98 15.55
CA LEU A 174 -10.91 2.14 14.84
C LEU A 174 -10.31 3.46 15.34
N THR A 175 -10.22 3.65 16.66
CA THR A 175 -9.59 4.84 17.26
C THR A 175 -8.12 4.93 16.88
N THR A 176 -7.42 3.80 16.91
CA THR A 176 -6.02 3.71 16.49
C THR A 176 -5.86 4.06 15.02
N LEU A 177 -6.75 3.56 14.14
CA LEU A 177 -6.75 3.89 12.71
C LEU A 177 -6.91 5.41 12.51
N LEU A 178 -7.86 6.04 13.20
CA LEU A 178 -8.09 7.49 13.09
C LEU A 178 -6.90 8.31 13.60
N LEU A 179 -6.31 7.91 14.73
CA LEU A 179 -5.13 8.57 15.30
C LEU A 179 -3.92 8.44 14.38
N VAL A 180 -3.63 7.23 13.90
CA VAL A 180 -2.54 6.98 12.94
C VAL A 180 -2.78 7.78 11.66
N SER A 181 -4.02 7.84 11.17
CA SER A 181 -4.36 8.65 9.99
C SER A 181 -4.08 10.13 10.21
N CYS A 182 -4.45 10.67 11.38
CA CYS A 182 -4.16 12.05 11.74
C CYS A 182 -2.64 12.33 11.77
N VAL A 183 -1.87 11.47 12.43
CA VAL A 183 -0.41 11.59 12.50
C VAL A 183 0.22 11.53 11.11
N VAL A 184 -0.19 10.58 10.27
CA VAL A 184 0.32 10.43 8.91
C VAL A 184 0.05 11.68 8.07
N VAL A 185 -1.15 12.26 8.17
CA VAL A 185 -1.51 13.50 7.47
C VAL A 185 -0.69 14.68 7.96
N LEU A 186 -0.50 14.84 9.27
CA LEU A 186 0.32 15.90 9.84
C LEU A 186 1.78 15.80 9.39
N VAL A 187 2.36 14.59 9.43
CA VAL A 187 3.71 14.35 8.93
C VAL A 187 3.80 14.64 7.42
N GLY A 188 2.83 14.16 6.64
CA GLY A 188 2.73 14.45 5.20
C GLY A 188 2.66 15.95 4.91
N GLN A 189 1.91 16.71 5.69
CA GLN A 189 1.79 18.16 5.56
C GLN A 189 3.11 18.86 5.89
N ILE A 190 3.84 18.42 6.92
CA ILE A 190 5.17 18.94 7.27
C ILE A 190 6.15 18.66 6.13
N VAL A 191 6.15 17.43 5.59
CA VAL A 191 6.99 17.05 4.45
C VAL A 191 6.67 17.91 3.22
N TRP A 192 5.38 18.06 2.89
CA TRP A 192 4.92 18.91 1.78
C TRP A 192 5.31 20.38 1.98
N TRP A 193 5.23 20.88 3.21
CA TRP A 193 5.68 22.22 3.56
C TRP A 193 7.18 22.38 3.32
N VAL A 194 8.01 21.43 3.76
CA VAL A 194 9.47 21.45 3.49
C VAL A 194 9.75 21.42 2.00
N VAL A 195 9.08 20.55 1.24
CA VAL A 195 9.25 20.43 -0.23
C VAL A 195 8.90 21.74 -0.94
N ASN A 196 7.89 22.48 -0.48
CA ASN A 196 7.54 23.79 -1.05
C ASN A 196 8.38 24.95 -0.51
N ALA A 197 9.02 24.76 0.64
CA ALA A 197 9.89 25.78 1.23
C ALA A 197 11.32 25.71 0.68
N VAL A 198 11.71 24.62 0.00
CA VAL A 198 13.06 24.44 -0.57
C VAL A 198 13.02 24.57 -2.10
N GLU A 199 13.82 25.50 -2.63
CA GLU A 199 14.09 25.63 -4.06
C GLU A 199 15.45 25.00 -4.40
N ALA A 200 15.50 24.26 -5.50
CA ALA A 200 16.73 23.69 -6.04
C ALA A 200 17.32 24.60 -7.12
N THR A 201 18.50 25.15 -6.87
CA THR A 201 19.25 26.03 -7.77
C THR A 201 20.60 25.39 -8.12
N PRO A 202 20.67 24.52 -9.14
CA PRO A 202 21.88 23.74 -9.42
C PRO A 202 23.09 24.59 -9.83
N THR A 203 22.88 25.86 -10.16
CA THR A 203 23.91 26.83 -10.54
C THR A 203 24.58 27.54 -9.36
N GLU A 204 23.99 27.46 -8.15
CA GLU A 204 24.55 28.07 -6.93
C GLU A 204 25.48 27.08 -6.20
N ALA A 205 26.41 27.59 -5.39
CA ALA A 205 27.37 26.76 -4.63
C ALA A 205 26.69 25.81 -3.62
N LEU A 206 25.52 26.21 -3.12
CA LEU A 206 24.63 25.34 -2.35
C LEU A 206 23.38 25.09 -3.20
N PRO A 207 23.09 23.84 -3.59
CA PRO A 207 22.01 23.54 -4.53
C PRO A 207 20.60 23.71 -3.94
N PHE A 208 20.49 24.06 -2.66
CA PHE A 208 19.22 24.22 -1.95
C PHE A 208 19.17 25.57 -1.24
N ARG A 209 18.11 26.34 -1.50
CA ARG A 209 17.83 27.61 -0.82
C ARG A 209 16.39 27.67 -0.34
N TRP A 210 16.15 28.39 0.75
CA TRP A 210 14.80 28.60 1.27
C TRP A 210 14.03 29.58 0.37
N ALA A 211 12.84 29.18 -0.09
CA ALA A 211 11.96 30.00 -0.90
C ALA A 211 11.47 31.21 -0.09
N PRO A 212 11.57 32.45 -0.62
CA PRO A 212 11.04 33.62 0.07
C PRO A 212 9.51 33.49 0.23
N THR A 213 8.98 33.93 1.37
CA THR A 213 7.59 33.71 1.83
C THR A 213 6.49 34.23 0.89
N ARG A 214 6.84 35.04 -0.12
CA ARG A 214 5.94 35.57 -1.14
C ARG A 214 6.60 35.48 -2.52
N THR A 215 6.73 34.28 -3.07
CA THR A 215 7.00 34.12 -4.50
C THR A 215 5.70 34.27 -5.25
N SER A 216 5.26 35.52 -5.47
CA SER A 216 4.30 35.78 -6.54
C SER A 216 4.90 35.24 -7.84
N TYR A 217 4.09 34.55 -8.63
CA TYR A 217 4.41 33.74 -9.83
C TYR A 217 5.03 34.53 -11.01
N ARG A 218 5.68 35.66 -10.74
CA ARG A 218 6.35 36.52 -11.70
C ARG A 218 7.86 36.28 -11.73
N ARG A 219 8.32 35.05 -11.54
CA ARG A 219 9.66 34.70 -12.01
C ARG A 219 9.57 34.44 -13.51
N SER A 220 9.84 35.50 -14.28
CA SER A 220 10.49 35.35 -15.58
C SER A 220 11.50 34.21 -15.47
N LEU A 221 11.48 33.23 -16.38
CA LEU A 221 12.50 32.19 -16.45
C LEU A 221 13.87 32.87 -16.43
N GLU A 222 14.50 32.97 -15.26
CA GLU A 222 15.90 33.31 -15.15
C GLU A 222 16.65 32.19 -15.88
N ALA A 223 17.50 32.58 -16.83
CA ALA A 223 18.22 31.64 -17.67
C ALA A 223 18.99 30.64 -16.79
N GLY A 224 18.52 29.39 -16.76
CA GLY A 224 19.13 28.30 -15.98
C GLY A 224 18.30 27.79 -14.78
N GLY A 225 17.17 28.39 -14.44
CA GLY A 225 16.26 27.88 -13.41
C GLY A 225 15.44 26.67 -13.86
N LEU A 226 15.26 25.67 -12.99
CA LEU A 226 14.30 24.59 -13.21
C LEU A 226 12.87 25.12 -13.07
N THR A 227 11.92 24.52 -13.80
CA THR A 227 10.50 24.84 -13.61
C THR A 227 10.07 24.46 -12.17
N PRO A 228 9.11 25.17 -11.55
CA PRO A 228 8.68 24.88 -10.17
C PRO A 228 8.28 23.40 -9.97
N GLY A 229 7.61 22.81 -10.96
CA GLY A 229 7.27 21.38 -10.95
C GLY A 229 8.49 20.46 -10.94
N LEU A 230 9.52 20.77 -11.74
CA LEU A 230 10.75 19.98 -11.79
C LEU A 230 11.56 20.14 -10.50
N THR A 231 11.62 21.34 -9.93
CA THR A 231 12.25 21.60 -8.62
C THR A 231 11.59 20.76 -7.52
N ARG A 232 10.26 20.73 -7.46
CA ARG A 232 9.51 19.90 -6.51
C ARG A 232 9.77 18.43 -6.72
N PHE A 233 9.78 17.96 -7.97
CA PHE A 233 10.08 16.58 -8.30
C PHE A 233 11.47 16.18 -7.78
N VAL A 234 12.50 17.00 -8.03
CA VAL A 234 13.86 16.76 -7.52
C VAL A 234 13.88 16.73 -5.98
N ALA A 235 13.22 17.69 -5.33
CA ALA A 235 13.12 17.73 -3.87
C ALA A 235 12.43 16.48 -3.30
N MET A 236 11.33 16.03 -3.92
CA MET A 236 10.62 14.80 -3.53
C MET A 236 11.49 13.56 -3.69
N VAL A 237 12.17 13.41 -4.83
CA VAL A 237 13.07 12.27 -5.08
C VAL A 237 14.22 12.27 -4.07
N GLY A 238 14.81 13.43 -3.79
CA GLY A 238 15.86 13.58 -2.78
C GLY A 238 15.38 13.22 -1.37
N LEU A 239 14.19 13.69 -0.98
CA LEU A 239 13.58 13.39 0.31
C LEU A 239 13.24 11.90 0.44
N LEU A 240 12.69 11.29 -0.62
CA LEU A 240 12.40 9.86 -0.67
C LEU A 240 13.68 9.03 -0.51
N ALA A 241 14.75 9.38 -1.25
CA ALA A 241 16.04 8.69 -1.15
C ALA A 241 16.64 8.82 0.26
N ALA A 242 16.60 10.02 0.85
CA ALA A 242 17.04 10.25 2.22
C ALA A 242 16.23 9.45 3.24
N ALA A 243 14.89 9.40 3.09
CA ALA A 243 14.01 8.62 3.96
C ALA A 243 14.30 7.12 3.86
N VAL A 244 14.54 6.59 2.66
CA VAL A 244 14.92 5.18 2.46
C VAL A 244 16.27 4.86 3.10
N LEU A 245 17.28 5.73 2.92
CA LEU A 245 18.60 5.55 3.52
C LEU A 245 18.53 5.62 5.05
N LEU A 246 17.81 6.61 5.59
CA LEU A 246 17.61 6.76 7.03
C LEU A 246 16.84 5.56 7.60
N GLY A 247 15.77 5.13 6.93
CA GLY A 247 15.01 3.95 7.29
C GLY A 247 15.90 2.72 7.32
N ARG A 248 16.69 2.47 6.27
CA ARG A 248 17.66 1.37 6.24
C ARG A 248 18.64 1.42 7.41
N LEU A 249 19.12 2.61 7.78
CA LEU A 249 20.07 2.79 8.88
C LEU A 249 19.40 2.52 10.24
N VAL A 250 18.23 3.11 10.48
CA VAL A 250 17.46 2.94 11.73
C VAL A 250 17.01 1.48 11.90
N PHE A 251 16.41 0.88 10.88
CA PHE A 251 15.98 -0.53 10.93
C PHE A 251 17.17 -1.48 10.98
N GLY A 252 18.28 -1.16 10.30
CA GLY A 252 19.52 -1.92 10.39
C GLY A 252 20.09 -1.91 11.81
N TYR A 253 20.17 -0.73 12.43
CA TYR A 253 20.62 -0.59 13.81
C TYR A 253 19.68 -1.26 14.80
N TRP A 254 18.37 -1.08 14.63
CA TRP A 254 17.37 -1.70 15.51
C TRP A 254 17.41 -3.23 15.39
N ARG A 255 17.52 -3.76 14.17
CA ARG A 255 17.73 -5.21 13.93
C ARG A 255 18.98 -5.70 14.66
N LEU A 256 20.10 -4.98 14.57
CA LEU A 256 21.33 -5.34 15.29
C LEU A 256 21.12 -5.35 16.81
N ARG A 257 20.32 -4.42 17.35
CA ARG A 257 20.03 -4.36 18.79
C ARG A 257 19.04 -5.43 19.25
N ALA A 258 18.11 -5.85 18.40
CA ALA A 258 17.08 -6.83 18.73
C ALA A 258 17.53 -8.28 18.52
N MET A 259 18.64 -8.51 17.81
CA MET A 259 19.13 -9.84 17.44
C MET A 259 19.59 -10.63 18.66
N ARG A 260 19.13 -11.88 18.77
CA ARG A 260 19.59 -12.80 19.82
C ARG A 260 20.95 -13.38 19.47
N THR A 261 21.70 -13.85 20.47
CA THR A 261 23.03 -14.46 20.27
C THR A 261 23.02 -15.61 19.28
N ASP A 262 21.95 -16.42 19.27
CA ASP A 262 21.84 -17.58 18.39
C ASP A 262 21.59 -17.15 16.93
N GLU A 263 20.77 -16.13 16.72
CA GLU A 263 20.53 -15.54 15.40
C GLU A 263 21.80 -14.85 14.86
N ALA A 264 22.54 -14.17 15.72
CA ALA A 264 23.81 -13.55 15.36
C ALA A 264 24.86 -14.61 15.00
N ALA A 265 24.94 -15.71 15.76
CA ALA A 265 25.82 -16.83 15.44
C ALA A 265 25.45 -17.47 14.08
N MET A 266 24.16 -17.63 13.80
CA MET A 266 23.69 -18.13 12.51
C MET A 266 24.04 -17.18 11.36
N LEU A 267 23.84 -15.87 11.52
CA LEU A 267 24.22 -14.87 10.51
C LEU A 267 25.73 -14.85 10.24
N LEU A 268 26.55 -14.95 11.29
CA LEU A 268 28.00 -15.05 11.13
C LEU A 268 28.43 -16.36 10.42
N LEU A 269 27.72 -17.46 10.65
CA LEU A 269 27.94 -18.72 9.93
C LEU A 269 27.58 -18.59 8.45
N ASP A 270 26.46 -17.93 8.13
CA ASP A 270 26.03 -17.69 6.75
C ASP A 270 26.97 -16.74 6.00
N ASP A 271 27.41 -15.66 6.64
CA ASP A 271 28.40 -14.74 6.07
C ASP A 271 29.75 -15.42 5.87
N GLY A 272 30.21 -16.18 6.88
CA GLY A 272 31.44 -16.97 6.77
C GLY A 272 31.34 -18.06 5.68
N TRP A 273 30.15 -18.63 5.47
CA TRP A 273 29.91 -19.53 4.35
C TRP A 273 29.96 -18.79 3.02
N ASN A 274 29.30 -17.65 2.89
CA ASN A 274 29.29 -16.86 1.64
C ASN A 274 30.69 -16.42 1.22
N GLU A 275 31.53 -16.02 2.19
CA GLU A 275 32.91 -15.65 1.97
C GLU A 275 33.77 -16.85 1.54
N THR A 276 33.66 -17.98 2.24
CA THR A 276 34.52 -19.16 2.00
C THR A 276 34.01 -20.12 0.92
N ARG A 277 32.75 -20.03 0.49
CA ARG A 277 32.12 -20.99 -0.44
C ARG A 277 32.88 -21.10 -1.77
N ARG A 278 33.36 -19.98 -2.31
CA ARG A 278 34.13 -19.99 -3.57
C ARG A 278 35.43 -20.76 -3.42
N GLU A 279 36.13 -20.57 -2.31
CA GLU A 279 37.38 -21.27 -2.02
C GLU A 279 37.15 -22.75 -1.74
N ARG A 280 36.13 -23.09 -0.95
CA ARG A 280 35.74 -24.49 -0.71
C ARG A 280 35.39 -25.21 -2.01
N SER A 281 34.62 -24.57 -2.89
CA SER A 281 34.32 -25.14 -4.21
C SER A 281 35.57 -25.33 -5.07
N ARG A 282 36.54 -24.40 -5.02
CA ARG A 282 37.84 -24.59 -5.70
C ARG A 282 38.60 -25.78 -5.10
N LEU A 283 38.70 -25.87 -3.78
CA LEU A 283 39.38 -26.98 -3.11
C LEU A 283 38.72 -28.33 -3.42
N GLU A 284 37.39 -28.40 -3.47
CA GLU A 284 36.66 -29.59 -3.87
C GLU A 284 36.92 -29.97 -5.33
N LYS A 285 36.95 -29.00 -6.25
CA LYS A 285 37.34 -29.22 -7.65
C LYS A 285 38.77 -29.73 -7.76
N TRP A 286 39.70 -29.16 -7.00
CA TRP A 286 41.10 -29.62 -6.94
C TRP A 286 41.20 -31.05 -6.39
N ARG A 287 40.47 -31.37 -5.32
CA ARG A 287 40.41 -32.72 -4.75
C ARG A 287 39.78 -33.72 -5.72
N ALA A 288 38.75 -33.31 -6.46
CA ALA A 288 38.11 -34.15 -7.49
C ALA A 288 39.08 -34.40 -8.65
N TRP A 289 39.74 -33.36 -9.15
CA TRP A 289 40.76 -33.47 -10.19
C TRP A 289 41.90 -34.40 -9.79
N GLY A 290 42.40 -34.28 -8.56
CA GLY A 290 43.44 -35.17 -8.02
C GLY A 290 43.00 -36.64 -7.96
N ARG A 291 41.73 -36.91 -7.62
CA ARG A 291 41.17 -38.28 -7.63
C ARG A 291 41.07 -38.84 -9.04
N THR A 292 40.59 -38.06 -10.01
CA THR A 292 40.53 -38.46 -11.42
C THR A 292 41.90 -38.77 -11.99
N ARG A 293 42.94 -38.06 -11.54
CA ARG A 293 44.32 -38.30 -11.98
C ARG A 293 44.94 -39.58 -11.39
N LYS A 294 44.58 -39.93 -10.14
CA LYS A 294 45.02 -41.19 -9.51
C LYS A 294 44.35 -42.42 -10.12
N ASN A 295 43.09 -42.29 -10.51
CA ASN A 295 42.30 -43.35 -11.13
C ASN A 295 41.95 -42.94 -12.57
N PRO A 296 42.93 -42.92 -13.50
CA PRO A 296 42.61 -42.66 -14.89
C PRO A 296 41.60 -43.70 -15.34
N LYS A 297 40.41 -43.26 -15.77
CA LYS A 297 39.43 -44.18 -16.35
C LYS A 297 40.14 -44.93 -17.48
N PRO A 298 40.09 -46.27 -17.51
CA PRO A 298 40.66 -47.02 -18.62
C PRO A 298 40.02 -46.44 -19.88
N THR A 299 40.85 -45.89 -20.76
CA THR A 299 40.40 -45.28 -22.01
C THR A 299 39.55 -46.30 -22.73
N GLU A 300 38.25 -46.06 -22.73
CA GLU A 300 37.27 -46.84 -23.46
C GLU A 300 37.74 -46.80 -24.91
N LYS A 301 38.29 -47.91 -25.38
CA LYS A 301 38.82 -48.02 -26.75
C LYS A 301 37.66 -47.69 -27.67
N THR A 302 37.72 -46.50 -28.27
CA THR A 302 36.75 -46.00 -29.24
C THR A 302 36.55 -47.10 -30.27
N ASN A 303 35.39 -47.74 -30.20
CA ASN A 303 35.04 -48.82 -31.11
C ASN A 303 34.82 -48.18 -32.49
N PRO A 304 35.70 -48.40 -33.47
CA PRO A 304 35.64 -47.69 -34.75
C PRO A 304 34.42 -48.08 -35.60
N LYS A 305 33.58 -49.01 -35.13
CA LYS A 305 32.41 -49.50 -35.87
C LYS A 305 31.21 -48.55 -35.91
N ARG A 306 31.26 -47.36 -35.30
CA ARG A 306 30.11 -46.41 -35.33
C ARG A 306 30.14 -45.38 -36.46
N GLU A 307 31.17 -45.32 -37.30
CA GLU A 307 31.25 -44.36 -38.42
C GLU A 307 30.76 -44.89 -39.78
N LEU A 308 30.03 -46.02 -39.82
CA LEU A 308 29.53 -46.60 -41.08
C LEU A 308 28.00 -46.75 -41.13
N GLN A 309 27.25 -45.82 -40.53
CA GLN A 309 25.81 -45.66 -40.79
C GLN A 309 25.45 -44.20 -41.03
#